data_AF-A0A914AMV8-F1
#
_entry.id   AF-A0A914AMV8-F1
#
_cell.length_a   1.000
_cell.length_b   1.000
_cell.length_c   1.000
_cell.angle_alpha   90.00
_cell.angle_beta   90.00
_cell.angle_gamma   90.00
#
_symmetry.space_group_name_H-M   'P 1'
#
loop_
_entity.id
_entity.type
_entity.pdbx_description
1 polymer ?
#
loop_
_entity_poly.entity_id
_entity_poly.type
_entity_poly.pdbx_seq_one_letter_code
_entity_poly.pdbx_strand_id
1 'polypeptide(L)'
;MSFCNAKSSAKYCHDTYSVQCSRCLNVKDSAHVNPWIEVDLAERTVVSGVTTQGCRLMWEYTTQYKVAYKKQPQCDFDYVRDASGEIELFTGNTDGAGQVSNMFPESVIATVLRIELTALGNEMYCLRMELLGCRLE
;
A
#
# COMPACT_ATOMS: atom_id res chain seq x y z
N MET A 1 -0.92 9.07 12.33
CA MET A 1 -0.01 8.17 11.58
C MET A 1 -0.32 6.74 12.02
N SER A 2 -0.38 5.77 11.11
CA SER A 2 -0.64 4.37 11.47
C SER A 2 0.46 3.50 10.88
N PHE A 3 1.11 2.73 11.75
CA PHE A 3 2.15 1.78 11.40
C PHE A 3 1.59 0.37 11.53
N CYS A 4 1.81 -0.44 10.52
CA CYS A 4 1.58 -1.87 10.57
C CYS A 4 2.92 -2.60 10.63
N ASN A 5 2.97 -3.65 11.45
CA ASN A 5 4.07 -4.61 11.37
C ASN A 5 3.67 -5.72 10.40
N ALA A 6 4.56 -6.07 9.47
CA ALA A 6 4.37 -7.23 8.63
C ALA A 6 4.42 -8.52 9.48
N LYS A 7 3.38 -9.35 9.41
CA LYS A 7 3.39 -10.73 9.92
C LYS A 7 3.36 -11.67 8.72
N SER A 8 4.42 -12.46 8.51
CA SER A 8 4.57 -13.32 7.34
C SER A 8 4.55 -14.80 7.71
N SER A 9 3.91 -15.62 6.88
CA SER A 9 4.11 -17.07 6.79
C SER A 9 4.85 -17.51 5.52
N ALA A 10 5.27 -16.57 4.66
CA ALA A 10 5.93 -16.84 3.38
C ALA A 10 7.38 -17.31 3.60
N LYS A 11 7.73 -18.46 3.02
CA LYS A 11 9.07 -19.08 3.10
C LYS A 11 9.80 -19.08 1.76
N TYR A 12 9.13 -18.82 0.63
CA TYR A 12 9.74 -18.87 -0.71
C TYR A 12 9.20 -17.77 -1.63
N CYS A 13 9.91 -17.46 -2.73
CA CYS A 13 9.50 -16.43 -3.70
C CYS A 13 8.21 -16.69 -4.49
N HIS A 14 7.52 -17.81 -4.24
CA HIS A 14 6.21 -18.13 -4.78
C HIS A 14 5.06 -17.94 -3.77
N ASP A 15 5.37 -17.55 -2.53
CA ASP A 15 4.37 -17.32 -1.48
C ASP A 15 3.99 -15.83 -1.45
N THR A 16 2.68 -15.55 -1.48
CA THR A 16 2.17 -14.18 -1.32
C THR A 16 2.59 -13.58 0.02
N TYR A 17 3.21 -12.40 0.01
CA TYR A 17 3.57 -11.66 1.22
C TYR A 17 2.34 -10.96 1.85
N SER A 18 1.49 -11.73 2.50
CA SER A 18 0.23 -11.21 3.01
C SER A 18 0.42 -10.31 4.25
N VAL A 19 0.52 -8.99 4.07
CA VAL A 19 0.41 -8.03 5.17
C VAL A 19 -0.95 -7.38 5.11
N GLN A 20 -1.87 -7.80 6.00
CA GLN A 20 -3.18 -7.19 6.10
C GLN A 20 -3.12 -5.93 6.97
N CYS A 21 -3.20 -4.78 6.32
CA CYS A 21 -3.36 -3.47 6.98
C CYS A 21 -4.72 -2.91 6.69
N SER A 22 -5.47 -2.51 7.71
CA SER A 22 -6.76 -1.83 7.56
C SER A 22 -6.73 -0.46 8.22
N ARG A 23 -7.18 0.57 7.52
CA ARG A 23 -7.38 1.91 8.09
C ARG A 23 -8.54 2.61 7.41
N CYS A 24 -9.49 3.10 8.20
CA CYS A 24 -10.45 4.12 7.77
C CYS A 24 -10.14 5.44 8.48
N LEU A 25 -10.13 6.57 7.77
CA LEU A 25 -9.85 7.90 8.31
C LEU A 25 -10.82 8.94 7.74
N ASN A 26 -11.45 9.73 8.62
CA ASN A 26 -12.30 10.84 8.22
C ASN A 26 -11.45 12.02 7.75
N VAL A 27 -11.79 12.62 6.62
CA VAL A 27 -11.04 13.75 6.04
C VAL A 27 -11.06 14.98 6.96
N LYS A 28 -12.16 15.19 7.69
CA LYS A 28 -12.27 16.31 8.65
C LYS A 28 -11.31 16.15 9.83
N ASP A 29 -10.96 14.91 10.16
CA ASP A 29 -10.06 14.57 11.26
C ASP A 29 -8.61 14.38 10.78
N SER A 30 -8.35 14.38 9.46
CA SER A 30 -7.01 14.20 8.92
C SER A 30 -6.24 15.52 8.94
N ALA A 31 -5.35 15.68 9.91
CA ALA A 31 -4.38 16.79 9.97
C ALA A 31 -3.32 16.75 8.83
N HIS A 32 -3.36 15.74 7.96
CA HIS A 32 -2.42 15.55 6.86
C HIS A 32 -3.15 15.63 5.52
N VAL A 33 -2.60 16.42 4.60
CA VAL A 33 -2.91 16.31 3.18
C VAL A 33 -2.37 14.95 2.73
N ASN A 34 -3.26 14.06 2.28
CA ASN A 34 -2.97 12.67 1.87
C ASN A 34 -2.46 11.78 3.02
N PRO A 35 -3.36 11.19 3.82
CA PRO A 35 -2.96 10.26 4.88
C PRO A 35 -2.30 9.03 4.29
N TRP A 36 -1.43 8.40 5.08
CA TRP A 36 -0.67 7.24 4.64
C TRP A 36 -0.74 6.07 5.61
N ILE A 37 -0.49 4.87 5.11
CA ILE A 37 -0.28 3.65 5.87
C ILE A 37 1.14 3.17 5.56
N GLU A 38 1.91 2.87 6.60
CA GLU A 38 3.29 2.40 6.46
C GLU A 38 3.43 1.00 7.02
N VAL A 39 4.19 0.17 6.31
CA VAL A 39 4.53 -1.20 6.67
C VAL A 39 6.02 -1.28 6.85
N ASP A 40 6.44 -1.66 8.05
CA ASP A 40 7.79 -2.14 8.30
C ASP A 40 7.87 -3.61 7.84
N LEU A 41 8.71 -3.86 6.85
CA LEU A 41 8.91 -5.19 6.27
C LEU A 41 9.93 -6.02 7.05
N ALA A 42 10.63 -5.41 8.02
CA ALA A 42 11.74 -5.92 8.83
C ALA A 42 13.00 -6.33 8.05
N GLU A 43 12.83 -6.94 6.87
CA GLU A 43 13.89 -7.45 6.01
C GLU A 43 13.71 -6.94 4.58
N ARG A 44 14.77 -7.03 3.77
CA ARG A 44 14.69 -6.65 2.36
C ARG A 44 13.71 -7.58 1.63
N THR A 45 12.68 -6.99 1.07
CA THR A 45 11.60 -7.70 0.40
C THR A 45 11.46 -7.13 -1.01
N VAL A 46 11.39 -8.02 -2.01
CA VAL A 46 10.93 -7.67 -3.35
C VAL A 46 9.42 -7.48 -3.28
N VAL A 47 8.93 -6.29 -3.62
CA VAL A 47 7.51 -6.00 -3.72
C VAL A 47 7.18 -5.76 -5.18
N SER A 48 6.24 -6.55 -5.69
CA SER A 48 5.81 -6.54 -7.08
C SER A 48 4.42 -5.94 -7.28
N GLY A 49 3.66 -5.73 -6.21
CA GLY A 49 2.33 -5.15 -6.32
C GLY A 49 1.61 -4.99 -4.99
N VAL A 50 0.38 -4.49 -5.07
CA VAL A 50 -0.52 -4.28 -3.93
C VAL A 50 -1.93 -4.71 -4.33
N THR A 51 -2.58 -5.47 -3.46
CA THR A 51 -4.04 -5.69 -3.53
C THR A 51 -4.72 -4.81 -2.50
N THR A 52 -5.79 -4.11 -2.89
CA THR A 52 -6.54 -3.19 -2.04
C THR A 52 -8.02 -3.55 -1.99
N GLN A 53 -8.67 -3.24 -0.87
CA GLN A 53 -10.10 -3.44 -0.62
C GLN A 53 -10.61 -2.31 0.28
N GLY A 54 -11.85 -1.84 0.07
CA GLY A 54 -12.46 -0.85 0.98
C GLY A 54 -13.05 -1.46 2.26
N CYS A 55 -13.96 -0.73 2.90
CA CYS A 55 -14.79 -1.19 4.01
C CYS A 55 -16.25 -1.36 3.58
N ARG A 56 -16.70 -2.62 3.41
CA ARG A 56 -18.05 -2.95 2.95
C ARG A 56 -19.14 -2.40 3.86
N LEU A 57 -18.93 -2.46 5.18
CA LEU A 57 -19.93 -2.05 6.16
C LEU A 57 -20.17 -0.54 6.16
N MET A 58 -19.15 0.25 5.82
CA MET A 58 -19.22 1.71 5.80
C MET A 58 -19.44 2.27 4.40
N TRP A 59 -19.31 1.44 3.35
CA TRP A 59 -19.28 1.89 1.96
C TRP A 59 -18.16 2.89 1.68
N GLU A 60 -17.06 2.79 2.42
CA GLU A 60 -15.91 3.69 2.31
C GLU A 60 -14.73 3.00 1.63
N TYR A 61 -14.03 3.73 0.76
CA TYR A 61 -12.94 3.18 -0.04
C TYR A 61 -12.02 4.27 -0.60
N THR A 62 -10.75 3.90 -0.82
CA THR A 62 -9.75 4.73 -1.49
C THR A 62 -9.78 4.46 -3.00
N THR A 63 -9.93 5.52 -3.79
CA THR A 63 -10.02 5.46 -5.26
C THR A 63 -8.69 5.67 -5.95
N GLN A 64 -7.73 6.35 -5.30
CA GLN A 64 -6.38 6.54 -5.83
C GLN A 64 -5.35 6.56 -4.71
N TYR A 65 -4.16 6.05 -5.02
CA TYR A 65 -3.03 6.06 -4.10
C TYR A 65 -1.69 6.06 -4.82
N LYS A 66 -0.63 6.42 -4.09
CA LYS A 66 0.77 6.30 -4.50
C LYS A 66 1.49 5.31 -3.61
N VAL A 67 2.55 4.70 -4.14
CA VAL A 67 3.41 3.78 -3.38
C VAL A 67 4.79 4.41 -3.23
N ALA A 68 5.15 4.71 -1.99
CA ALA A 68 6.49 5.12 -1.62
C ALA A 68 7.20 3.96 -0.90
N TYR A 69 8.52 3.87 -1.02
CA TYR A 69 9.30 2.81 -0.39
C TYR A 69 10.70 3.30 0.01
N LYS A 70 11.30 2.60 0.98
CA LYS A 70 12.71 2.78 1.34
C LYS A 70 13.47 1.51 1.06
N LYS A 71 14.63 1.63 0.39
CA LYS A 71 15.55 0.50 0.12
C LYS A 71 16.30 0.03 1.37
N GLN A 72 16.48 0.94 2.34
CA GLN A 72 17.05 0.70 3.66
C GLN A 72 16.37 1.66 4.67
N PRO A 73 16.28 1.34 5.96
CA PRO A 73 15.52 2.15 6.94
C PRO A 73 15.95 3.64 6.99
N GLN A 74 17.24 3.90 6.81
CA GLN A 74 17.85 5.23 6.85
C GLN A 74 17.76 6.02 5.54
N CYS A 75 17.32 5.40 4.44
CA CYS A 75 17.14 6.09 3.17
C CYS A 75 15.91 7.00 3.21
N ASP A 76 15.89 8.00 2.33
CA ASP A 76 14.68 8.73 1.97
C ASP A 76 13.70 7.83 1.21
N PHE A 77 12.45 8.25 1.16
CA PHE A 77 11.43 7.59 0.35
C PHE A 77 11.70 7.83 -1.14
N ASP A 78 11.67 6.74 -1.90
CA ASP A 78 11.52 6.74 -3.35
C ASP A 78 10.09 6.31 -3.71
N TYR A 79 9.69 6.43 -4.97
CA TYR A 79 8.34 6.10 -5.43
C TYR A 79 8.37 5.07 -6.54
N VAL A 80 7.32 4.24 -6.58
CA VAL A 80 7.05 3.43 -7.77
C VAL A 80 6.71 4.39 -8.92
N ARG A 81 7.31 4.13 -10.09
CA ARG A 81 7.17 4.97 -11.28
C ARG A 81 6.54 4.20 -12.42
N ASP A 82 5.82 4.93 -13.26
CA ASP A 82 5.24 4.41 -14.48
C ASP A 82 6.32 4.18 -15.57
N ALA A 83 5.91 3.65 -16.73
CA ALA A 83 6.82 3.41 -17.84
C ALA A 83 7.43 4.70 -18.44
N SER A 84 6.86 5.87 -18.15
CA SER A 84 7.39 7.18 -18.55
C SER A 84 8.39 7.75 -17.54
N GLY A 85 8.50 7.12 -16.36
CA GLY A 85 9.35 7.56 -15.27
C GLY A 85 8.67 8.55 -14.32
N GLU A 86 7.37 8.82 -14.46
CA GLU A 86 6.62 9.66 -13.53
C GLU A 86 6.12 8.85 -12.33
N ILE A 87 5.78 9.51 -11.21
CA ILE A 87 5.25 8.79 -10.03
C ILE A 87 3.92 8.12 -10.40
N GLU A 88 3.87 6.80 -10.27
CA GLU A 88 2.69 6.02 -10.61
C GLU A 88 1.51 6.37 -9.67
N LEU A 89 0.37 6.65 -10.28
CA LEU A 89 -0.88 6.97 -9.58
C LEU A 89 -1.85 5.81 -9.78
N PHE A 90 -1.84 4.88 -8.82
CA PHE A 90 -2.61 3.66 -8.91
C PHE A 90 -4.10 3.93 -8.76
N THR A 91 -4.90 3.28 -9.61
CA THR A 91 -6.36 3.23 -9.46
C THR A 91 -6.71 2.21 -8.39
N GLY A 92 -7.40 2.67 -7.35
CA GLY A 92 -7.85 1.86 -6.22
C GLY A 92 -9.23 1.26 -6.44
N ASN A 93 -10.01 1.22 -5.37
CA ASN A 93 -11.32 0.57 -5.33
C ASN A 93 -12.43 1.48 -5.86
N THR A 94 -13.51 0.87 -6.35
CA THR A 94 -14.75 1.55 -6.77
C THR A 94 -15.93 1.28 -5.84
N ASP A 95 -15.73 0.44 -4.82
CA ASP A 95 -16.68 0.12 -3.78
C ASP A 95 -15.98 -0.31 -2.47
N GLY A 96 -16.75 -0.60 -1.43
CA GLY A 96 -16.22 -1.07 -0.14
C GLY A 96 -15.85 -2.56 -0.07
N ALA A 97 -16.16 -3.38 -1.08
CA ALA A 97 -16.18 -4.84 -0.97
C ALA A 97 -15.27 -5.58 -1.97
N GLY A 98 -15.17 -5.11 -3.20
CA GLY A 98 -14.32 -5.65 -4.24
C GLY A 98 -12.84 -5.44 -3.94
N GLN A 99 -12.04 -6.42 -4.36
CA GLN A 99 -10.57 -6.32 -4.31
C GLN A 99 -10.07 -5.81 -5.66
N VAL A 100 -9.02 -4.99 -5.62
CA VAL A 100 -8.32 -4.48 -6.80
C VAL A 100 -6.84 -4.77 -6.62
N SER A 101 -6.22 -5.46 -7.57
CA SER A 101 -4.78 -5.77 -7.55
C SER A 101 -4.06 -4.94 -8.59
N ASN A 102 -3.05 -4.20 -8.16
CA ASN A 102 -2.18 -3.42 -9.02
C ASN A 102 -0.75 -3.97 -8.94
N MET A 103 -0.23 -4.44 -10.07
CA MET A 103 1.18 -4.80 -10.21
C MET A 103 2.00 -3.54 -10.49
N PHE A 104 3.20 -3.48 -9.93
CA PHE A 104 4.12 -2.41 -10.24
C PHE A 104 4.71 -2.63 -11.64
N PRO A 105 4.95 -1.55 -12.41
CA PRO A 105 5.65 -1.66 -13.69
C PRO A 105 7.00 -2.37 -13.57
N GLU A 106 7.73 -2.08 -12.49
CA GLU A 106 8.91 -2.81 -12.06
C GLU A 106 8.83 -3.14 -10.57
N SER A 107 9.27 -4.34 -10.18
CA SER A 107 9.33 -4.71 -8.76
C SER A 107 10.39 -3.91 -8.02
N VAL A 108 10.12 -3.54 -6.77
CA VAL A 108 11.04 -2.75 -5.93
C VAL A 108 11.59 -3.57 -4.78
N ILE A 109 12.82 -3.28 -4.36
CA ILE A 109 13.37 -3.83 -3.11
C ILE A 109 13.12 -2.81 -1.99
N ALA A 110 12.39 -3.23 -0.96
CA ALA A 110 11.98 -2.36 0.13
C ALA A 110 12.24 -3.00 1.50
N THR A 111 12.55 -2.16 2.48
CA THR A 111 12.51 -2.49 3.93
C THR A 111 11.34 -1.78 4.62
N VAL A 112 10.87 -0.68 4.04
CA VAL A 112 9.66 0.03 4.46
C VAL A 112 8.86 0.35 3.21
N LEU A 113 7.54 0.12 3.26
CA LEU A 113 6.62 0.49 2.18
C LEU A 113 5.48 1.35 2.74
N ARG A 114 5.13 2.40 2.02
CA ARG A 114 4.09 3.36 2.39
C ARG A 114 3.09 3.49 1.25
N ILE A 115 1.82 3.33 1.59
CA ILE A 115 0.69 3.68 0.72
C ILE A 115 0.22 5.07 1.11
N GLU A 116 0.32 6.03 0.20
CA GLU A 116 -0.19 7.39 0.36
C GLU A 116 -1.55 7.51 -0.34
N LEU A 117 -2.60 7.80 0.43
CA LEU A 117 -3.97 7.84 -0.08
C LEU A 117 -4.23 9.23 -0.65
N THR A 118 -4.54 9.30 -1.95
CA THR A 118 -4.63 10.58 -2.69
C THR A 118 -6.05 10.95 -3.09
N ALA A 119 -6.95 9.96 -3.22
CA ALA A 119 -8.36 10.19 -3.45
C ALA A 119 -9.23 9.13 -2.77
N LEU A 120 -10.44 9.52 -2.41
CA LEU A 120 -11.44 8.69 -1.76
C LEU A 120 -12.72 8.63 -2.60
N GLY A 121 -13.54 7.62 -2.34
CA GLY A 121 -14.81 7.41 -3.03
C GLY A 121 -16.03 8.07 -2.39
N ASN A 122 -16.02 8.29 -1.07
CA ASN A 122 -17.14 8.84 -0.31
C ASN A 122 -16.72 9.90 0.71
N GLU A 123 -16.67 9.58 2.00
CA GLU A 123 -16.38 10.55 3.06
C GLU A 123 -15.06 10.28 3.78
N MET A 124 -14.57 9.04 3.70
CA MET A 124 -13.40 8.57 4.44
C MET A 124 -12.42 7.86 3.52
N TYR A 125 -11.14 8.08 3.79
CA TYR A 125 -10.11 7.20 3.27
C TYR A 125 -10.25 5.86 3.97
N CYS A 126 -10.70 4.82 3.28
CA CYS A 126 -10.63 3.47 3.83
C CYS A 126 -9.91 2.49 2.92
N LEU A 127 -8.91 1.82 3.49
CA LEU A 127 -8.07 0.86 2.79
C LEU A 127 -7.82 -0.36 3.68
N ARG A 128 -8.10 -1.53 3.14
CA ARG A 128 -7.50 -2.81 3.47
C ARG A 128 -6.52 -3.15 2.37
N MET A 129 -5.29 -3.49 2.70
CA MET A 129 -4.28 -3.80 1.70
C MET A 129 -3.54 -5.08 2.02
N GLU A 130 -2.96 -5.67 0.97
CA GLU A 130 -2.06 -6.80 1.00
C GLU A 130 -0.93 -6.55 0.00
N LEU A 131 0.31 -6.86 0.38
CA LEU A 131 1.47 -6.69 -0.49
C LEU A 131 1.69 -7.97 -1.30
N LEU A 132 2.13 -7.83 -2.55
CA LEU A 132 2.53 -8.93 -3.41
C LEU A 132 4.05 -8.87 -3.54
N GLY A 133 4.74 -10.00 -3.34
CA GLY A 133 6.20 -9.99 -3.29
C GLY A 133 6.80 -11.19 -2.56
N CYS A 134 8.12 -11.15 -2.37
CA CYS A 134 8.86 -12.15 -1.61
C CYS A 134 10.05 -11.58 -0.85
N ARG A 135 10.44 -12.24 0.24
CA ARG A 135 11.64 -11.88 1.00
C ARG A 135 12.89 -12.30 0.26
N LEU A 136 13.92 -11.46 0.33
CA LEU A 136 15.26 -11.83 -0.11
C LEU A 136 15.95 -12.51 1.08
N GLU A 137 16.16 -13.82 0.98
CA GLU A 137 16.98 -14.60 1.92
C GLU A 137 18.47 -14.26 1.80
#